data_AF-A0A952FBQ6-F1
#
_entry.id   AF-A0A952FBQ6-F1
#
_cell.length_a   1.000
_cell.length_b   1.000
_cell.length_c   1.000
_cell.angle_alpha   90.00
_cell.angle_beta   90.00
_cell.angle_gamma   90.00
#
_symmetry.space_group_name_H-M   'P 1'
#
loop_
_entity.id
_entity.type
_entity.pdbx_description
1 polymer ?
#
loop_
_entity_poly.entity_id
_entity_poly.type
_entity_poly.pdbx_seq_one_letter_code
_entity_poly.pdbx_strand_id
1 'polypeptide(L)'
;LLFSATFSPEIKKLASSYLQDPVTIEVARSNATASTVEQHFYSVGADDKRRALHQILKARGMKQAFVFVNSKLGCARLARSLEREGLKTAALHGDKSQDERLKALEAFKKGEVDLLVCTDFAARGLDIKDVPAVFNFDVPFNAEDYVHRIGRTGRAGASGLAVSFVASSDQRLVADIEKLIKTKIELEPIEFEEDSPRIKEQGRINDGRRMYRDAEEGGSPREARAPRERREHLPHRQPAAPRDPFFDQPYEPAAAPDAQPAWEAAAKATPARSSVSANIKPKKKVAALFKTAG
;
A
#
# COMPACT_ATOMS: atom_id res chain seq x y z
N LEU A 1 -5.23 22.79 -26.07
CA LEU A 1 -4.60 21.45 -26.16
C LEU A 1 -4.79 20.75 -24.83
N LEU A 2 -5.27 19.50 -24.83
CA LEU A 2 -5.52 18.69 -23.64
C LEU A 2 -4.80 17.36 -23.83
N PHE A 3 -4.07 16.90 -22.81
CA PHE A 3 -3.37 15.62 -22.81
C PHE A 3 -3.85 14.79 -21.61
N SER A 4 -4.18 13.52 -21.83
CA SER A 4 -4.53 12.59 -20.77
C SER A 4 -4.07 11.18 -21.12
N ALA A 5 -3.58 10.43 -20.12
CA ALA A 5 -3.22 9.03 -20.28
C ALA A 5 -4.47 8.13 -20.37
N THR A 6 -5.55 8.49 -19.67
CA THR A 6 -6.85 7.80 -19.72
C THR A 6 -7.96 8.80 -20.03
N PHE A 7 -8.90 8.43 -20.90
CA PHE A 7 -9.97 9.30 -21.37
C PHE A 7 -11.34 8.79 -20.88
N SER A 8 -11.58 8.90 -19.57
CA SER A 8 -12.85 8.50 -18.95
C SER A 8 -14.03 9.34 -19.48
N PRO A 9 -15.28 8.85 -19.38
CA PRO A 9 -16.45 9.60 -19.84
C PRO A 9 -16.58 11.00 -19.22
N GLU A 10 -16.16 11.16 -17.97
CA GLU A 10 -16.15 12.45 -17.26
C GLU A 10 -15.15 13.42 -17.86
N ILE A 11 -13.93 12.96 -18.15
CA ILE A 11 -12.90 13.77 -18.82
C ILE A 11 -13.33 14.12 -20.24
N LYS A 12 -13.99 13.21 -20.96
CA LYS A 12 -14.62 13.52 -22.27
C LYS A 12 -15.61 14.67 -22.15
N LYS A 13 -16.54 14.57 -21.20
CA LYS A 13 -17.56 15.60 -20.96
C LYS A 13 -16.93 16.96 -20.62
N LEU A 14 -15.90 16.97 -19.79
CA LEU A 14 -15.15 18.18 -19.44
C LEU A 14 -14.39 18.74 -20.66
N ALA A 15 -13.71 17.89 -21.43
CA ALA A 15 -13.02 18.32 -22.64
C ALA A 15 -13.99 18.98 -23.63
N SER A 16 -15.17 18.39 -23.83
CA SER A 16 -16.24 18.94 -24.67
C SER A 16 -16.79 20.29 -24.19
N SER A 17 -16.71 20.62 -22.91
CA SER A 17 -17.17 21.92 -22.41
C SER A 17 -16.15 23.05 -22.59
N TYR A 18 -14.88 22.72 -22.78
CA TYR A 18 -13.79 23.71 -22.90
C TYR A 18 -13.13 23.78 -24.28
N LEU A 19 -13.28 22.74 -25.11
CA LEU A 19 -12.67 22.66 -26.44
C LEU A 19 -13.74 22.90 -27.52
N GLN A 20 -13.41 23.74 -28.51
CA GLN A 20 -14.20 23.90 -29.73
C GLN A 20 -13.55 23.08 -30.84
N ASP A 21 -14.32 22.18 -31.46
CA ASP A 21 -13.92 21.30 -32.57
C ASP A 21 -12.49 20.70 -32.43
N PRO A 22 -12.20 19.98 -31.34
CA PRO A 22 -10.85 19.46 -31.11
C PRO A 22 -10.53 18.28 -32.02
N VAL A 23 -9.36 18.31 -32.65
CA VAL A 23 -8.75 17.12 -33.26
C VAL A 23 -8.37 16.14 -32.16
N THR A 24 -8.92 14.92 -32.23
CA THR A 24 -8.67 13.86 -31.25
C THR A 24 -7.64 12.88 -31.78
N ILE A 25 -6.58 12.62 -31.02
CA ILE A 25 -5.52 11.66 -31.34
C ILE A 25 -5.48 10.61 -30.23
N GLU A 26 -5.81 9.35 -30.56
CA GLU A 26 -5.80 8.22 -29.63
C GLU A 26 -4.73 7.20 -30.06
N VAL A 27 -3.83 6.81 -29.15
CA VAL A 27 -2.68 5.93 -29.45
C VAL A 27 -3.02 4.45 -29.19
N ALA A 28 -4.06 4.16 -28.41
CA ALA A 28 -4.52 2.80 -28.11
C ALA A 28 -6.02 2.81 -27.72
N ARG A 29 -6.63 1.61 -27.64
CA ARG A 29 -7.95 1.46 -27.00
C ARG A 29 -7.92 2.14 -25.63
N SER A 30 -8.95 2.94 -25.33
CA SER A 30 -9.07 3.64 -24.05
C SER A 30 -8.89 2.64 -22.90
N ASN A 31 -7.92 2.90 -22.01
CA ASN A 31 -7.63 2.09 -20.82
C ASN A 31 -6.99 0.70 -21.08
N ALA A 32 -6.35 0.48 -22.24
CA ALA A 32 -5.59 -0.75 -22.47
C ALA A 32 -4.27 -0.76 -21.69
N THR A 33 -3.94 -1.90 -21.08
CA THR A 33 -2.62 -2.15 -20.49
C THR A 33 -1.58 -2.34 -21.60
N ALA A 34 -0.33 -1.96 -21.37
CA ALA A 34 0.74 -2.21 -22.34
C ALA A 34 0.95 -3.72 -22.51
N SER A 35 1.01 -4.20 -23.75
CA SER A 35 1.15 -5.64 -24.06
C SER A 35 2.48 -6.24 -23.60
N THR A 36 3.46 -5.40 -23.27
CA THR A 36 4.79 -5.79 -22.81
C THR A 36 4.89 -5.96 -21.29
N VAL A 37 3.81 -5.69 -20.55
CA VAL A 37 3.78 -5.80 -19.09
C VAL A 37 3.13 -7.13 -18.67
N GLU A 38 3.94 -8.01 -18.09
CA GLU A 38 3.50 -9.24 -17.41
C GLU A 38 2.76 -8.85 -16.11
N GLN A 39 1.52 -9.30 -15.95
CA GLN A 39 0.66 -8.91 -14.84
C GLN A 39 0.34 -10.14 -13.97
N HIS A 40 0.67 -10.10 -12.68
CA HIS A 40 0.33 -11.12 -11.70
C HIS A 40 -0.49 -10.54 -10.55
N PHE A 41 -1.46 -11.32 -10.09
CA PHE A 41 -2.28 -10.98 -8.93
C PHE A 41 -2.17 -12.11 -7.91
N TYR A 42 -1.60 -11.81 -6.75
CA TYR A 42 -1.46 -12.78 -5.66
C TYR A 42 -2.54 -12.54 -4.60
N SER A 43 -3.25 -13.60 -4.23
CA SER A 43 -4.12 -13.60 -3.06
C SER A 43 -3.25 -13.67 -1.81
N VAL A 44 -3.19 -12.58 -1.05
CA VAL A 44 -2.30 -12.45 0.13
C VAL A 44 -3.05 -11.80 1.29
N GLY A 45 -2.93 -12.38 2.48
CA GLY A 45 -3.41 -11.76 3.72
C GLY A 45 -2.74 -10.41 3.97
N ALA A 46 -3.45 -9.46 4.59
CA ALA A 46 -2.93 -8.10 4.78
C ALA A 46 -1.57 -8.06 5.52
N ASP A 47 -1.40 -8.92 6.52
CA ASP A 47 -0.19 -9.01 7.33
C ASP A 47 0.98 -9.68 6.56
N ASP A 48 0.67 -10.52 5.58
CA ASP A 48 1.65 -11.28 4.79
C ASP A 48 2.17 -10.52 3.56
N LYS A 49 1.53 -9.42 3.15
CA LYS A 49 1.90 -8.66 1.94
C LYS A 49 3.37 -8.24 1.91
N ARG A 50 3.94 -7.86 3.07
CA ARG A 50 5.35 -7.49 3.17
C ARG A 50 6.28 -8.70 2.97
N ARG A 51 5.93 -9.85 3.53
CA ARG A 51 6.66 -11.11 3.33
C ARG A 51 6.59 -11.55 1.87
N ALA A 52 5.42 -11.44 1.25
CA ALA A 52 5.21 -11.70 -0.18
C ALA A 52 6.08 -10.79 -1.08
N LEU A 53 6.14 -9.49 -0.76
CA LEU A 53 7.02 -8.55 -1.47
C LEU A 53 8.48 -9.00 -1.43
N HIS A 54 9.00 -9.33 -0.24
CA HIS A 54 10.37 -9.81 -0.08
C HIS A 54 10.64 -11.07 -0.89
N GLN A 55 9.75 -12.06 -0.81
CA GLN A 55 9.90 -13.32 -1.52
C GLN A 55 9.95 -13.11 -3.03
N ILE A 56 9.05 -12.30 -3.59
CA ILE A 56 9.00 -12.06 -5.04
C ILE A 56 10.21 -11.25 -5.51
N LEU A 57 10.62 -10.22 -4.76
CA LEU A 57 11.82 -9.44 -5.07
C LEU A 57 13.06 -10.34 -5.15
N LYS A 58 13.23 -11.24 -4.18
CA LYS A 58 14.33 -12.19 -4.11
C LYS A 58 14.26 -13.23 -5.22
N ALA A 59 13.11 -13.88 -5.40
CA ALA A 59 12.92 -14.95 -6.37
C ALA A 59 13.14 -14.47 -7.82
N ARG A 60 12.69 -13.26 -8.14
CA ARG A 60 12.82 -12.67 -9.48
C ARG A 60 14.11 -11.84 -9.66
N GLY A 61 14.94 -11.70 -8.62
CA GLY A 61 16.21 -10.95 -8.69
C GLY A 61 16.03 -9.47 -9.05
N MET A 62 14.93 -8.86 -8.60
CA MET A 62 14.54 -7.50 -9.01
C MET A 62 15.42 -6.45 -8.34
N LYS A 63 16.08 -5.62 -9.14
CA LYS A 63 17.01 -4.60 -8.64
C LYS A 63 16.31 -3.30 -8.22
N GLN A 64 15.29 -2.88 -8.96
CA GLN A 64 14.56 -1.65 -8.64
C GLN A 64 13.08 -1.79 -8.92
N ALA A 65 12.24 -1.19 -8.07
CA ALA A 65 10.79 -1.22 -8.29
C ALA A 65 10.07 -0.03 -7.65
N PHE A 66 8.89 0.28 -8.19
CA PHE A 66 7.89 1.07 -7.46
C PHE A 66 7.01 0.18 -6.61
N VAL A 67 6.69 0.64 -5.40
CA VAL A 67 5.76 -0.03 -4.50
C VAL A 67 4.63 0.95 -4.16
N PHE A 68 3.47 0.76 -4.76
CA PHE A 68 2.32 1.63 -4.58
C PHE A 68 1.46 1.22 -3.39
N VAL A 69 1.11 2.21 -2.58
CA VAL A 69 0.20 2.11 -1.44
C VAL A 69 -0.86 3.21 -1.49
N ASN A 70 -1.99 2.97 -0.84
CA ASN A 70 -3.14 3.86 -0.94
C ASN A 70 -3.12 5.03 0.06
N SER A 71 -2.24 5.01 1.06
CA SER A 71 -2.18 6.05 2.09
C SER A 71 -0.78 6.58 2.35
N LYS A 72 -0.68 7.86 2.71
CA LYS A 72 0.59 8.53 3.04
C LYS A 72 1.25 7.90 4.28
N LEU A 73 0.46 7.62 5.31
CA LEU A 73 0.93 6.96 6.52
C LEU A 73 1.39 5.53 6.25
N GLY A 74 0.65 4.78 5.43
CA GLY A 74 1.05 3.44 4.95
C GLY A 74 2.38 3.49 4.21
N CYS A 75 2.57 4.48 3.34
CA CYS A 75 3.83 4.70 2.61
C CYS A 75 5.01 4.88 3.54
N ALA A 76 4.90 5.80 4.51
CA ALA A 76 5.95 6.06 5.48
C ALA A 76 6.22 4.86 6.43
N ARG A 77 5.19 4.08 6.77
CA ARG A 77 5.32 2.89 7.62
C ARG A 77 5.96 1.71 6.88
N LEU A 78 5.55 1.49 5.63
CA LEU A 78 6.07 0.41 4.81
C LEU A 78 7.54 0.66 4.47
N ALA A 79 7.90 1.85 3.99
CA ALA A 79 9.29 2.19 3.70
C ALA A 79 10.22 1.97 4.91
N ARG A 80 9.85 2.50 6.09
CA ARG A 80 10.62 2.28 7.33
C ARG A 80 10.71 0.82 7.74
N SER A 81 9.71 0.00 7.44
CA SER A 81 9.75 -1.43 7.77
C SER A 81 10.68 -2.18 6.83
N LEU A 82 10.57 -1.93 5.52
CA LEU A 82 11.48 -2.49 4.52
C LEU A 82 12.95 -2.06 4.75
N GLU A 83 13.17 -0.80 5.15
CA GLU A 83 14.49 -0.30 5.51
C GLU A 83 15.10 -1.04 6.73
N ARG A 84 14.29 -1.28 7.78
CA ARG A 84 14.71 -2.09 8.94
C ARG A 84 15.01 -3.54 8.57
N GLU A 85 14.39 -4.04 7.51
CA GLU A 85 14.62 -5.38 6.95
C GLU A 85 15.83 -5.41 6.00
N GLY A 86 16.57 -4.30 5.88
CA GLY A 86 17.82 -4.21 5.12
C GLY A 86 17.64 -3.86 3.64
N LEU A 87 16.43 -3.51 3.20
CA LEU A 87 16.18 -3.06 1.84
C LEU A 87 16.47 -1.56 1.69
N LYS A 88 17.09 -1.17 0.59
CA LYS A 88 17.31 0.25 0.27
C LYS A 88 16.01 0.85 -0.24
N THR A 89 15.28 1.54 0.64
CA THR A 89 13.96 2.08 0.29
C THR A 89 13.84 3.57 0.60
N ALA A 90 12.95 4.25 -0.13
CA ALA A 90 12.56 5.62 0.19
C ALA A 90 11.04 5.79 0.04
N ALA A 91 10.46 6.69 0.82
CA ALA A 91 9.05 7.02 0.77
C ALA A 91 8.80 8.28 -0.05
N LEU A 92 7.76 8.24 -0.90
CA LEU A 92 7.32 9.37 -1.72
C LEU A 92 5.81 9.58 -1.57
N HIS A 93 5.42 10.58 -0.78
CA HIS A 93 4.02 10.90 -0.49
C HIS A 93 3.80 12.40 -0.31
N GLY A 94 2.54 12.83 -0.22
CA GLY A 94 2.18 14.25 -0.18
C GLY A 94 2.66 15.04 1.06
N ASP A 95 2.96 14.36 2.17
CA ASP A 95 3.48 15.03 3.38
C ASP A 95 5.01 15.25 3.34
N LYS A 96 5.69 14.78 2.27
CA LYS A 96 7.10 15.11 2.03
C LYS A 96 7.22 16.49 1.40
N SER A 97 8.20 17.27 1.84
CA SER A 97 8.57 18.52 1.15
C SER A 97 9.01 18.23 -0.29
N GLN A 98 8.90 19.23 -1.17
CA GLN A 98 9.31 19.08 -2.56
C GLN A 98 10.79 18.68 -2.68
N ASP A 99 11.65 19.23 -1.84
CA ASP A 99 13.08 18.92 -1.80
C ASP A 99 13.33 17.47 -1.38
N GLU A 100 12.63 16.96 -0.36
CA GLU A 100 12.71 15.55 0.02
C GLU A 100 12.24 14.63 -1.11
N ARG A 101 11.15 15.02 -1.81
CA ARG A 101 10.65 14.26 -2.95
C ARG A 101 11.67 14.18 -4.07
N LEU A 102 12.33 15.29 -4.39
CA LEU A 102 13.40 15.34 -5.39
C LEU A 102 14.62 14.53 -4.96
N LYS A 103 15.04 14.62 -3.70
CA LYS A 103 16.15 13.81 -3.17
C LYS A 103 15.89 12.31 -3.26
N ALA A 104 14.70 11.86 -2.86
CA ALA A 104 14.30 10.46 -2.97
C ALA A 104 14.28 9.99 -4.44
N LEU A 105 13.79 10.85 -5.34
CA LEU A 105 13.78 10.60 -6.78
C LEU A 105 15.18 10.44 -7.36
N GLU A 106 16.09 11.35 -7.02
CA GLU A 106 17.47 11.33 -7.49
C GLU A 106 18.23 10.12 -6.94
N ALA A 107 18.07 9.80 -5.65
CA ALA A 107 18.66 8.61 -5.05
C ALA A 107 18.17 7.32 -5.74
N PHE A 108 16.88 7.26 -6.09
CA PHE A 108 16.30 6.16 -6.87
C PHE A 108 16.89 6.09 -8.28
N LYS A 109 16.99 7.23 -8.99
CA LYS A 109 17.59 7.29 -10.33
C LYS A 109 19.07 6.86 -10.36
N LYS A 110 19.80 7.12 -9.29
CA LYS A 110 21.21 6.72 -9.12
C LYS A 110 21.40 5.26 -8.70
N GLY A 111 20.33 4.55 -8.32
CA GLY A 111 20.41 3.20 -7.76
C GLY A 111 20.92 3.16 -6.32
N GLU A 112 20.90 4.29 -5.61
CA GLU A 112 21.16 4.34 -4.16
C GLU A 112 19.95 3.82 -3.37
N VAL A 113 18.75 3.98 -3.95
CA VAL A 113 17.50 3.41 -3.47
C VAL A 113 16.99 2.40 -4.49
N ASP A 114 16.67 1.20 -4.03
CA ASP A 114 16.18 0.11 -4.85
C ASP A 114 14.64 0.13 -4.94
N LEU A 115 13.96 0.43 -3.82
CA LEU A 115 12.49 0.47 -3.78
C LEU A 115 11.99 1.86 -3.44
N LEU A 116 11.20 2.45 -4.35
CA LEU A 116 10.51 3.69 -4.06
C LEU A 116 9.04 3.39 -3.72
N VAL A 117 8.72 3.49 -2.43
CA VAL A 117 7.36 3.32 -1.92
C VAL A 117 6.60 4.63 -2.13
N CYS A 118 5.44 4.61 -2.78
CA CYS A 118 4.78 5.84 -3.17
C CYS A 118 3.25 5.76 -3.18
N THR A 119 2.61 6.94 -3.13
CA THR A 119 1.17 7.10 -3.40
C THR A 119 0.95 7.65 -4.81
N ASP A 120 -0.24 7.42 -5.37
CA ASP A 120 -0.58 7.84 -6.75
C ASP A 120 -0.36 9.34 -6.99
N PHE A 121 -0.84 10.17 -6.07
CA PHE A 121 -0.70 11.62 -6.18
C PHE A 121 0.77 12.05 -6.20
N ALA A 122 1.62 11.41 -5.38
CA ALA A 122 3.02 11.78 -5.29
C ALA A 122 3.83 11.29 -6.51
N ALA A 123 3.39 10.20 -7.14
CA ALA A 123 4.01 9.59 -8.31
C ALA A 123 3.62 10.23 -9.66
N ARG A 124 2.51 10.97 -9.71
CA ARG A 124 2.06 11.68 -10.93
C ARG A 124 3.01 12.83 -11.27
N GLY A 125 3.31 12.96 -12.57
CA GLY A 125 4.17 14.04 -13.08
C GLY A 125 5.67 13.85 -12.82
N LEU A 126 6.08 12.73 -12.22
CA LEU A 126 7.49 12.39 -12.12
C LEU A 126 7.98 11.84 -13.47
N ASP A 127 9.01 12.47 -14.01
CA ASP A 127 9.79 11.93 -15.12
C ASP A 127 10.85 10.99 -14.56
N ILE A 128 10.48 9.71 -14.45
CA ILE A 128 11.39 8.63 -14.09
C ILE A 128 11.43 7.67 -15.27
N LYS A 129 12.65 7.21 -15.57
CA LYS A 129 12.90 6.13 -16.52
C LYS A 129 12.01 4.93 -16.20
N ASP A 130 11.72 4.16 -17.25
CA ASP A 130 11.04 2.89 -17.14
C ASP A 130 11.68 2.01 -16.07
N VAL A 131 10.89 1.54 -15.09
CA VAL A 131 11.36 0.65 -14.03
C VAL A 131 11.08 -0.80 -14.43
N PRO A 132 11.90 -1.79 -14.03
CA PRO A 132 11.69 -3.17 -14.44
C PRO A 132 10.47 -3.81 -13.76
N ALA A 133 10.08 -3.32 -12.59
CA ALA A 133 8.93 -3.85 -11.86
C ALA A 133 8.12 -2.78 -11.13
N VAL A 134 6.81 -3.05 -11.01
CA VAL A 134 5.84 -2.29 -10.23
C VAL A 134 5.08 -3.26 -9.33
N PHE A 135 4.98 -2.92 -8.04
CA PHE A 135 4.20 -3.65 -7.06
C PHE A 135 3.03 -2.77 -6.58
N ASN A 136 1.81 -3.24 -6.77
CA ASN A 136 0.63 -2.71 -6.09
C ASN A 136 0.52 -3.42 -4.73
N PHE A 137 1.09 -2.81 -3.70
CA PHE A 137 0.99 -3.35 -2.35
C PHE A 137 -0.46 -3.26 -1.86
N ASP A 138 -1.12 -2.14 -2.16
CA ASP A 138 -2.56 -1.99 -2.02
C ASP A 138 -3.22 -1.92 -3.41
N VAL A 139 -4.34 -2.63 -3.59
CA VAL A 139 -5.16 -2.51 -4.80
C VAL A 139 -5.71 -1.08 -4.87
N PRO A 140 -5.56 -0.35 -6.00
CA PRO A 140 -6.02 1.04 -6.10
C PRO A 140 -7.54 1.14 -5.94
N PHE A 141 -8.00 2.27 -5.36
CA PHE A 141 -9.43 2.52 -5.20
C PHE A 141 -10.16 2.77 -6.52
N ASN A 142 -9.46 3.30 -7.52
CA ASN A 142 -9.99 3.50 -8.87
C ASN A 142 -9.25 2.59 -9.84
N ALA A 143 -9.99 1.96 -10.76
CA ALA A 143 -9.40 1.07 -11.75
C ALA A 143 -8.44 1.81 -12.72
N GLU A 144 -8.67 3.09 -13.01
CA GLU A 144 -7.79 3.89 -13.86
C GLU A 144 -6.40 4.07 -13.23
N ASP A 145 -6.34 4.17 -11.89
CA ASP A 145 -5.07 4.27 -11.18
C ASP A 145 -4.25 2.99 -11.34
N TYR A 146 -4.88 1.81 -11.46
CA TYR A 146 -4.16 0.56 -11.79
C TYR A 146 -3.39 0.69 -13.10
N VAL A 147 -4.04 1.14 -14.18
CA VAL A 147 -3.40 1.33 -15.49
C VAL A 147 -2.25 2.35 -15.40
N HIS A 148 -2.45 3.43 -14.64
CA HIS A 148 -1.41 4.45 -14.44
C HIS A 148 -0.20 3.97 -13.64
N ARG A 149 -0.41 3.08 -12.67
CA ARG A 149 0.64 2.47 -11.85
C ARG A 149 1.49 1.51 -12.68
N ILE A 150 0.85 0.58 -13.38
CA ILE A 150 1.59 -0.40 -14.20
C ILE A 150 2.23 0.24 -15.44
N GLY A 151 1.70 1.36 -15.93
CA GLY A 151 2.32 2.18 -16.98
C GLY A 151 3.64 2.89 -16.56
N ARG A 152 4.16 2.59 -15.38
CA ARG A 152 5.53 2.97 -14.95
C ARG A 152 6.59 1.96 -15.39
N THR A 153 6.18 0.78 -15.83
CA THR A 153 7.04 -0.27 -16.39
C THR A 153 6.63 -0.56 -17.84
N GLY A 154 7.50 -1.25 -18.59
CA GLY A 154 7.24 -1.73 -19.95
C GLY A 154 7.15 -0.63 -21.01
N ARG A 155 7.83 0.51 -20.81
CA ARG A 155 7.84 1.63 -21.78
C ARG A 155 8.78 1.36 -22.95
N ALA A 156 8.50 2.01 -24.08
CA ALA A 156 9.32 1.94 -25.30
C ALA A 156 9.61 0.51 -25.79
N GLY A 157 8.69 -0.43 -25.54
CA GLY A 157 8.81 -1.82 -25.95
C GLY A 157 9.62 -2.72 -25.00
N ALA A 158 10.13 -2.19 -23.89
CA ALA A 158 10.75 -3.00 -22.86
C ALA A 158 9.71 -3.92 -22.19
N SER A 159 10.17 -5.08 -21.71
CA SER A 159 9.37 -5.96 -20.85
C SER A 159 9.28 -5.38 -19.44
N GLY A 160 8.10 -5.44 -18.83
CA GLY A 160 7.87 -4.99 -17.46
C GLY A 160 7.12 -6.02 -16.63
N LEU A 161 7.32 -6.00 -15.32
CA LEU A 161 6.56 -6.82 -14.38
C LEU A 161 5.63 -5.95 -13.52
N ALA A 162 4.36 -6.32 -13.45
CA ALA A 162 3.38 -5.71 -12.56
C ALA A 162 2.80 -6.78 -11.63
N VAL A 163 3.04 -6.64 -10.32
CA VAL A 163 2.54 -7.56 -9.29
C VAL A 163 1.53 -6.83 -8.42
N SER A 164 0.40 -7.46 -8.11
CA SER A 164 -0.62 -6.88 -7.23
C SER A 164 -0.97 -7.83 -6.09
N PHE A 165 -0.96 -7.32 -4.85
CA PHE A 165 -1.39 -8.09 -3.67
C PHE A 165 -2.85 -7.82 -3.37
N VAL A 166 -3.66 -8.86 -3.44
CA VAL A 166 -5.11 -8.82 -3.28
C VAL A 166 -5.47 -9.46 -1.94
N ALA A 167 -5.98 -8.66 -1.00
CA ALA A 167 -6.59 -9.18 0.21
C ALA A 167 -8.05 -9.55 -0.03
N SER A 168 -8.65 -10.32 0.89
CA SER A 168 -10.07 -10.70 0.82
C SER A 168 -11.03 -9.50 0.75
N SER A 169 -10.65 -8.36 1.33
CA SER A 169 -11.40 -7.11 1.27
C SER A 169 -11.40 -6.43 -0.11
N ASP A 170 -10.45 -6.79 -0.98
CA ASP A 170 -10.17 -6.04 -2.21
C ASP A 170 -10.97 -6.56 -3.43
N GLN A 171 -11.81 -7.59 -3.24
CA GLN A 171 -12.54 -8.27 -4.31
C GLN A 171 -13.36 -7.32 -5.19
N ARG A 172 -14.00 -6.30 -4.59
CA ARG A 172 -14.75 -5.29 -5.34
C ARG A 172 -13.83 -4.45 -6.23
N LEU A 173 -12.67 -4.05 -5.71
CA LEU A 173 -11.69 -3.24 -6.45
C LEU A 173 -11.11 -4.04 -7.62
N VAL A 174 -10.82 -5.33 -7.40
CA VAL A 174 -10.36 -6.23 -8.47
C VAL A 174 -11.42 -6.36 -9.56
N ALA A 175 -12.68 -6.58 -9.19
CA ALA A 175 -13.77 -6.66 -10.18
C ALA A 175 -13.93 -5.38 -11.02
N ASP A 176 -13.67 -4.20 -10.42
CA ASP A 176 -13.69 -2.94 -11.16
C ASP A 176 -12.48 -2.79 -12.10
N ILE A 177 -11.31 -3.31 -11.72
CA ILE A 177 -10.15 -3.42 -12.61
C ILE A 177 -10.44 -4.35 -13.79
N GLU A 178 -10.98 -5.56 -13.55
CA GLU A 178 -11.34 -6.53 -14.60
C GLU A 178 -12.26 -5.92 -15.66
N LYS A 179 -13.29 -5.16 -15.22
CA LYS A 179 -14.22 -4.46 -16.12
C LYS A 179 -13.50 -3.43 -16.98
N LEU A 180 -12.56 -2.68 -16.40
CA LEU A 180 -11.82 -1.64 -17.10
C LEU A 180 -10.88 -2.22 -18.15
N ILE A 181 -10.07 -3.21 -17.77
CA ILE A 181 -9.08 -3.85 -18.65
C ILE A 181 -9.70 -4.92 -19.56
N LYS A 182 -10.97 -5.27 -19.35
CA LYS A 182 -11.75 -6.26 -20.09
C LYS A 182 -11.08 -7.65 -20.13
N THR A 183 -10.37 -7.98 -19.06
CA THR A 183 -9.61 -9.22 -18.91
C THR A 183 -9.91 -9.79 -17.54
N LYS A 184 -10.16 -11.10 -17.49
CA LYS A 184 -10.40 -11.81 -16.22
C LYS A 184 -9.07 -11.96 -15.48
N ILE A 185 -9.05 -11.61 -14.21
CA ILE A 185 -7.89 -11.71 -13.35
C ILE A 185 -7.88 -13.08 -12.71
N GLU A 186 -6.75 -13.78 -12.85
CA GLU A 186 -6.48 -15.02 -12.15
C GLU A 186 -5.74 -14.69 -10.85
N LEU A 187 -6.31 -15.10 -9.70
CA LEU A 187 -5.70 -14.92 -8.40
C LEU A 187 -4.81 -16.13 -8.09
N GLU A 188 -3.51 -15.89 -8.05
CA GLU A 188 -2.50 -16.90 -7.71
C GLU A 188 -2.37 -16.98 -6.18
N PRO A 189 -2.41 -18.17 -5.57
CA PRO A 189 -1.99 -18.33 -4.19
C PRO A 189 -0.47 -18.08 -4.09
N ILE A 190 -0.03 -17.48 -2.99
CA ILE A 190 1.41 -17.42 -2.68
C ILE A 190 1.73 -18.47 -1.62
N GLU A 191 2.71 -19.32 -1.92
CA GLU A 191 3.27 -20.26 -0.96
C GLU A 191 4.50 -19.64 -0.31
N PHE A 192 4.47 -19.48 1.01
CA PHE A 192 5.63 -18.99 1.75
C PHE A 192 6.60 -20.14 2.03
N GLU A 193 7.88 -19.93 1.75
CA GLU A 193 8.94 -20.94 1.96
C GLU A 193 9.00 -21.43 3.42
N GLU A 194 8.58 -20.60 4.38
CA GLU A 194 8.57 -20.89 5.81
C GLU A 194 7.40 -21.79 6.25
N ASP A 195 6.27 -21.74 5.51
CA ASP A 195 5.05 -22.48 5.82
C ASP A 195 5.02 -23.87 5.15
N SER A 196 6.02 -24.19 4.32
CA SER A 196 6.26 -25.56 3.87
C SER A 196 6.58 -26.43 5.08
N PRO A 197 5.72 -27.40 5.44
CA PRO A 197 5.97 -28.22 6.60
C PRO A 197 7.27 -28.99 6.33
N ARG A 198 8.29 -28.78 7.19
CA ARG A 198 9.56 -29.51 7.16
C ARG A 198 9.36 -30.99 7.54
N ILE A 199 8.45 -31.68 6.86
CA ILE A 199 8.15 -33.11 7.04
C ILE A 199 9.41 -33.94 6.73
N LYS A 200 10.32 -33.42 5.89
CA LYS A 200 11.59 -34.07 5.57
C LYS A 200 12.64 -33.95 6.69
N GLU A 201 12.50 -33.03 7.65
CA GLU A 201 13.48 -32.83 8.72
C GLU A 201 12.99 -33.38 10.07
N GLN A 202 11.68 -33.46 10.28
CA GLN A 202 11.10 -34.23 11.38
C GLN A 202 10.92 -35.70 10.97
N GLY A 203 12.04 -36.41 10.90
CA GLY A 203 12.06 -37.87 10.78
C GLY A 203 11.54 -38.56 12.04
N ARG A 204 10.27 -38.37 12.39
CA ARG A 204 9.52 -39.17 13.37
C ARG A 204 8.04 -39.19 13.00
N ILE A 205 7.72 -40.02 12.01
CA ILE A 205 6.41 -40.65 11.95
C ILE A 205 6.32 -41.49 13.23
N ASN A 206 5.51 -41.05 14.20
CA ASN A 206 5.13 -41.88 15.34
C ASN A 206 4.13 -42.92 14.82
N ASP A 207 4.64 -43.93 14.11
CA ASP A 207 3.89 -45.15 13.84
C ASP A 207 3.67 -45.83 15.19
N GLY A 208 2.42 -45.87 15.65
CA GLY A 208 1.97 -46.19 17.01
C GLY A 208 2.29 -47.60 17.54
N ARG A 209 3.40 -48.19 17.13
CA ARG A 209 3.87 -49.54 17.45
C ARG A 209 4.68 -49.67 18.75
N ARG A 210 4.93 -48.59 19.50
CA ARG A 210 5.70 -48.66 20.75
C ARG A 210 4.89 -48.90 22.02
N MET A 211 3.56 -49.00 21.94
CA MET A 211 2.73 -49.16 23.15
C MET A 211 2.44 -50.62 23.56
N TYR A 212 2.92 -51.63 22.82
CA TYR A 212 2.65 -53.06 23.09
C TYR A 212 3.89 -53.96 23.02
N ARG A 213 5.00 -53.58 23.67
CA ARG A 213 6.14 -54.52 23.80
C ARG A 213 6.88 -54.52 25.13
N ASP A 214 6.33 -53.91 26.18
CA ASP A 214 6.91 -53.96 27.54
C ASP A 214 5.93 -54.58 28.56
N ALA A 215 5.28 -55.67 28.14
CA ALA A 215 4.39 -56.44 29.00
C ALA A 215 4.84 -57.90 29.06
N GLU A 216 6.10 -58.14 29.45
CA GLU A 216 6.54 -59.44 29.97
C GLU A 216 7.90 -59.28 30.66
N GLU A 217 7.91 -58.94 31.96
CA GLU A 217 8.82 -59.48 32.99
C GLU A 217 8.77 -58.64 34.27
N GLY A 218 8.70 -59.32 35.43
CA GLY A 218 9.09 -58.72 36.71
C GLY A 218 8.07 -58.84 37.83
N GLY A 219 7.83 -60.07 38.31
CA GLY A 219 7.10 -60.31 39.54
C GLY A 219 7.98 -60.19 40.81
N SER A 220 7.33 -59.69 41.87
CA SER A 220 7.62 -59.89 43.31
C SER A 220 8.57 -58.91 44.05
N PRO A 221 8.32 -58.68 45.36
CA PRO A 221 8.35 -57.34 45.97
C PRO A 221 9.32 -57.21 47.17
N ARG A 222 9.67 -55.97 47.60
CA ARG A 222 10.04 -55.69 49.00
C ARG A 222 10.12 -54.21 49.39
N GLU A 223 9.21 -53.85 50.30
CA GLU A 223 9.35 -53.10 51.54
C GLU A 223 10.06 -51.72 51.64
N ALA A 224 9.28 -50.82 52.25
CA ALA A 224 9.62 -49.81 53.26
C ALA A 224 10.03 -48.38 52.80
N ARG A 225 9.05 -47.46 52.81
CA ARG A 225 9.05 -46.32 53.76
C ARG A 225 7.75 -45.51 53.77
N ALA A 226 7.46 -44.99 54.97
CA ALA A 226 6.34 -44.21 55.51
C ALA A 226 5.65 -43.15 54.62
N PRO A 227 4.38 -42.77 54.94
CA PRO A 227 3.59 -41.85 54.13
C PRO A 227 4.08 -40.41 54.31
N ARG A 228 4.36 -39.72 53.20
CA ARG A 228 4.54 -38.26 53.20
C ARG A 228 3.27 -37.59 52.71
N GLU A 229 2.93 -36.56 53.46
CA GLU A 229 1.70 -35.80 53.45
C GLU A 229 1.31 -35.28 52.07
N ARG A 230 0.00 -35.37 51.83
CA ARG A 230 -0.74 -34.76 50.73
C ARG A 230 -0.42 -33.26 50.69
N ARG A 231 0.44 -32.85 49.76
CA ARG A 231 0.68 -31.44 49.47
C ARG A 231 -0.48 -30.92 48.63
N GLU A 232 -1.35 -30.15 49.26
CA GLU A 232 -2.48 -29.48 48.62
C GLU A 232 -2.00 -28.55 47.50
N HIS A 233 -2.73 -28.57 46.39
CA HIS A 233 -2.58 -27.64 45.28
C HIS A 233 -2.78 -26.20 45.77
N LEU A 234 -1.72 -25.38 45.74
CA LEU A 234 -1.90 -23.93 45.79
C LEU A 234 -2.48 -23.43 44.46
N PRO A 235 -3.55 -22.62 44.47
CA PRO A 235 -4.06 -22.00 43.26
C PRO A 235 -3.09 -20.92 42.80
N HIS A 236 -2.80 -20.94 41.49
CA HIS A 236 -2.01 -19.91 40.81
C HIS A 236 -2.78 -18.58 40.85
N ARG A 237 -2.28 -17.60 41.64
CA ARG A 237 -2.88 -16.28 41.77
C ARG A 237 -2.48 -15.43 40.55
N GLN A 238 -3.44 -15.15 39.67
CA GLN A 238 -3.26 -14.18 38.59
C GLN A 238 -2.99 -12.78 39.19
N PRO A 239 -2.04 -12.00 38.64
CA PRO A 239 -1.85 -10.62 39.07
C PRO A 239 -3.04 -9.76 38.65
N ALA A 240 -3.57 -8.96 39.57
CA ALA A 240 -4.69 -8.06 39.30
C ALA A 240 -4.25 -6.90 38.38
N ALA A 241 -5.12 -6.52 37.44
CA ALA A 241 -4.91 -5.36 36.58
C ALA A 241 -4.79 -4.07 37.41
N PRO A 242 -3.90 -3.13 37.04
CA PRO A 242 -3.75 -1.87 37.76
C PRO A 242 -5.04 -1.06 37.64
N ARG A 243 -5.69 -0.80 38.78
CA ARG A 243 -6.82 0.12 38.88
C ARG A 243 -6.28 1.54 38.95
N ASP A 244 -6.60 2.34 37.94
CA ASP A 244 -6.25 3.75 37.89
C ASP A 244 -7.34 4.57 38.64
N PRO A 245 -6.98 5.29 39.72
CA PRO A 245 -7.92 6.12 40.49
C PRO A 245 -8.65 7.17 39.66
N PHE A 246 -8.14 7.51 38.47
CA PHE A 246 -8.77 8.46 37.55
C PHE A 246 -10.12 7.98 37.01
N PHE A 247 -10.34 6.66 36.88
CA PHE A 247 -11.55 6.09 36.27
C PHE A 247 -12.63 5.69 37.27
N ASP A 248 -12.31 5.63 38.57
CA ASP A 248 -13.24 5.24 39.64
C ASP A 248 -13.83 6.45 40.39
N GLN A 249 -13.43 7.68 40.06
CA GLN A 249 -13.96 8.89 40.68
C GLN A 249 -15.21 9.42 39.94
N PRO A 250 -16.27 9.83 40.67
CA PRO A 250 -17.39 10.52 40.06
C PRO A 250 -16.92 11.83 39.43
N TYR A 251 -17.37 12.11 38.21
CA TYR A 251 -17.00 13.31 37.47
C TYR A 251 -17.38 14.58 38.26
N GLU A 252 -16.38 15.33 38.69
CA GLU A 252 -16.55 16.67 39.24
C GLU A 252 -16.36 17.71 38.12
N PRO A 253 -17.40 18.45 37.72
CA PRO A 253 -17.22 19.55 36.79
C PRO A 253 -16.38 20.64 37.46
N ALA A 254 -15.19 20.91 36.92
CA ALA A 254 -14.43 22.08 37.31
C ALA A 254 -15.32 23.32 37.10
N ALA A 255 -15.53 24.10 38.17
CA ALA A 255 -16.29 25.33 38.13
C ALA A 255 -15.81 26.19 36.95
N ALA A 256 -16.76 26.54 36.07
CA ALA A 256 -16.50 27.28 34.85
C ALA A 256 -15.71 28.57 35.14
N PRO A 257 -14.53 28.77 34.55
CA PRO A 257 -14.09 30.13 34.31
C PRO A 257 -14.94 30.67 33.16
N ASP A 258 -15.54 31.85 33.34
CA ASP A 258 -16.16 32.68 32.29
C ASP A 258 -15.13 33.15 31.25
N ALA A 259 -14.32 32.24 30.72
CA ALA A 259 -13.32 32.48 29.69
C ALA A 259 -13.76 31.77 28.42
N GLN A 260 -14.16 32.56 27.42
CA GLN A 260 -14.47 32.05 26.09
C GLN A 260 -13.30 31.21 25.55
N PRO A 261 -13.57 30.06 24.92
CA PRO A 261 -12.53 29.20 24.40
C PRO A 261 -11.76 29.93 23.28
N ALA A 262 -10.44 29.78 23.27
CA ALA A 262 -9.52 30.53 22.41
C ALA A 262 -9.79 30.42 20.89
N TRP A 263 -10.60 29.45 20.45
CA TRP A 263 -11.01 29.32 19.04
C TRP A 263 -12.16 30.25 18.64
N GLU A 264 -12.89 30.82 19.61
CA GLU A 264 -13.98 31.77 19.38
C GLU A 264 -13.49 33.23 19.26
N ALA A 265 -12.34 33.55 19.89
CA ALA A 265 -11.71 34.87 19.81
C ALA A 265 -11.08 35.19 18.44
N ALA A 266 -10.88 34.18 17.57
CA ALA A 266 -10.27 34.36 16.26
C ALA A 266 -11.25 34.75 15.14
N ALA A 267 -12.56 34.82 15.42
CA ALA A 267 -13.58 35.11 14.42
C ALA A 267 -13.95 36.61 14.34
N LYS A 268 -12.97 37.51 14.18
CA LYS A 268 -13.23 38.89 13.71
C LYS A 268 -12.10 39.40 12.81
N ALA A 269 -12.26 39.16 11.51
CA ALA A 269 -12.01 40.13 10.43
C ALA A 269 -12.36 39.47 9.09
N THR A 270 -13.57 39.71 8.59
CA THR A 270 -13.93 39.41 7.20
C THR A 270 -13.59 40.66 6.37
N PRO A 271 -12.52 40.69 5.56
CA PRO A 271 -12.41 41.70 4.52
C PRO A 271 -13.37 41.35 3.39
N ALA A 272 -14.05 42.37 2.87
CA ALA A 272 -14.99 42.26 1.76
C ALA A 272 -14.37 41.52 0.55
N ARG A 273 -15.16 40.63 -0.06
CA ARG A 273 -14.80 39.92 -1.29
C ARG A 273 -14.46 40.93 -2.41
N SER A 274 -13.19 41.04 -2.77
CA SER A 274 -12.81 41.44 -4.12
C SER A 274 -12.69 40.18 -4.97
N SER A 275 -13.46 40.11 -6.05
CA SER A 275 -13.26 39.12 -7.09
C SER A 275 -11.93 39.41 -7.78
N VAL A 276 -11.14 38.36 -7.99
CA VAL A 276 -9.82 38.32 -8.68
C VAL A 276 -8.60 38.44 -7.74
N SER A 277 -7.84 37.34 -7.66
CA SER A 277 -6.58 37.22 -6.90
C SER A 277 -5.45 38.10 -7.48
N ALA A 278 -4.58 38.61 -6.60
CA ALA A 278 -3.46 39.51 -6.92
C ALA A 278 -2.43 39.00 -7.98
N ASN A 279 -2.47 37.71 -8.34
CA ASN A 279 -1.61 37.12 -9.38
C ASN A 279 -2.19 37.14 -10.80
N ILE A 280 -3.40 37.68 -11.01
CA ILE A 280 -4.04 37.73 -12.34
C ILE A 280 -3.81 39.12 -12.95
N LYS A 281 -2.90 39.21 -13.93
CA LYS A 281 -2.79 40.40 -14.78
C LYS A 281 -3.99 40.46 -15.74
N PRO A 282 -4.76 41.56 -15.81
CA PRO A 282 -5.82 41.69 -16.80
C PRO A 282 -5.22 41.71 -18.21
N LYS A 283 -5.76 40.88 -19.12
CA LYS A 283 -5.28 40.76 -20.50
C LYS A 283 -5.48 42.08 -21.26
N LYS A 284 -4.41 42.59 -21.86
CA LYS A 284 -4.45 43.71 -22.81
C LYS A 284 -5.14 43.23 -24.09
N LYS A 285 -6.22 43.90 -24.51
CA LYS A 285 -6.84 43.66 -25.82
C LYS A 285 -5.84 44.10 -26.89
N VAL A 286 -5.35 43.17 -27.70
CA VAL A 286 -4.55 43.45 -28.89
C VAL A 286 -5.45 43.17 -30.09
N ALA A 287 -5.59 44.16 -30.98
CA ALA A 287 -6.34 44.00 -32.22
C ALA A 287 -5.61 42.99 -33.13
N ALA A 288 -6.28 41.92 -33.53
CA ALA A 288 -5.78 41.00 -34.53
C ALA A 288 -6.16 41.53 -35.92
N LEU A 289 -5.15 41.80 -36.75
CA LEU A 289 -5.30 42.15 -38.15
C LEU A 289 -5.50 40.84 -38.94
N PHE A 290 -6.73 40.53 -39.34
CA PHE A 290 -6.99 39.41 -40.26
C PHE A 290 -6.66 39.87 -41.69
N LYS A 291 -5.62 39.28 -42.29
CA LYS A 291 -5.33 39.42 -43.72
C LYS A 291 -6.20 38.39 -44.46
N THR A 292 -7.16 38.85 -45.24
CA THR A 292 -7.92 38.00 -46.17
C THR A 292 -6.99 37.54 -47.29
N ALA A 293 -6.82 36.23 -47.44
CA ALA A 293 -6.19 35.64 -48.60
C ALA A 293 -7.21 35.62 -49.75
N GLY A 294 -6.91 36.39 -50.79
CA GLY A 294 -7.38 36.23 -52.16
C GLY A 294 -6.15 36.17 -53.05
#